data_AF-A0A0F9WGJ7-F1
#
_entry.id   AF-A0A0F9WGJ7-F1
#
_cell.length_a   1.000
_cell.length_b   1.000
_cell.length_c   1.000
_cell.angle_alpha   90.00
_cell.angle_beta   90.00
_cell.angle_gamma   90.00
#
_symmetry.space_group_name_H-M   'P 1'
#
loop_
_entity.id
_entity.type
_entity.pdbx_description
1 polymer ?
#
loop_
_entity_poly.entity_id
_entity_poly.type
_entity_poly.pdbx_seq_one_letter_code
_entity_poly.pdbx_strand_id
1 'polypeptide(L)'
;MKILINFNHFCDRFRSMGRNDNFSYGGKKALFEYLEQYEEECGLEIELDIIAICCEYCEYENLAEFQKDYTDDYQTIEDIENDTIVIRIDDESFLIACF
;
A
#
# COMPACT_ATOMS: atom_id res chain seq x y z
N MET A 1 -11.99 -14.23 -17.78
CA MET A 1 -12.84 -13.05 -18.05
C MET A 1 -12.29 -11.96 -17.16
N LYS A 2 -11.61 -10.95 -17.71
CA LYS A 2 -11.12 -9.81 -16.93
C LYS A 2 -12.33 -9.09 -16.34
N ILE A 3 -12.44 -9.07 -15.02
CA ILE A 3 -13.23 -8.05 -14.37
C ILE A 3 -12.28 -6.86 -14.31
N LEU A 4 -12.60 -5.77 -15.01
CA LEU A 4 -11.91 -4.49 -14.81
C LEU A 4 -12.24 -4.05 -13.38
N ILE A 5 -11.35 -4.34 -12.44
CA ILE A 5 -11.48 -3.91 -11.06
C ILE A 5 -11.11 -2.43 -11.05
N ASN A 6 -12.12 -1.57 -11.10
CA ASN A 6 -11.90 -0.17 -10.79
C ASN A 6 -11.70 0.00 -9.28
N PHE A 7 -11.23 1.19 -8.90
CA PHE A 7 -10.98 1.54 -7.51
C PHE A 7 -12.17 1.34 -6.54
N ASN A 8 -13.42 1.50 -7.02
CA ASN A 8 -14.59 1.25 -6.18
C ASN A 8 -14.72 -0.24 -5.85
N HIS A 9 -14.51 -1.12 -6.83
CA HIS A 9 -14.48 -2.57 -6.60
C HIS A 9 -13.37 -2.94 -5.62
N PHE A 10 -12.17 -2.34 -5.76
CA PHE A 10 -11.08 -2.53 -4.81
C PHE A 10 -11.51 -2.20 -3.38
N CYS A 11 -12.09 -1.01 -3.16
CA CYS A 11 -12.60 -0.59 -1.85
C CYS A 11 -13.70 -1.52 -1.30
N ASP A 12 -14.63 -1.96 -2.14
CA ASP A 12 -15.71 -2.86 -1.73
C ASP A 12 -15.19 -4.24 -1.33
N ARG A 13 -14.07 -4.70 -1.91
CA ARG A 13 -13.43 -5.96 -1.52
C ARG A 13 -12.85 -5.88 -0.11
N PHE A 14 -12.18 -4.78 0.26
CA PHE A 14 -11.77 -4.54 1.66
C PHE A 14 -12.95 -4.60 2.62
N ARG A 15 -14.06 -3.94 2.30
CA ARG A 15 -15.28 -3.96 3.13
C ARG A 15 -15.85 -5.37 3.25
N SER A 16 -15.93 -6.11 2.14
CA SER A 16 -16.48 -7.47 2.11
C SER A 16 -15.68 -8.46 2.97
N MET A 17 -14.39 -8.21 3.16
CA MET A 17 -13.50 -9.02 3.99
C MET A 17 -13.34 -8.49 5.42
N GLY A 18 -14.07 -7.44 5.81
CA GLY A 18 -13.97 -6.85 7.15
C GLY A 18 -12.64 -6.14 7.42
N ARG A 19 -11.93 -5.71 6.36
CA ARG A 19 -10.61 -5.05 6.41
C ARG A 19 -10.68 -3.59 5.96
N ASN A 20 -11.85 -2.98 6.05
CA ASN A 20 -12.06 -1.62 5.56
C ASN A 20 -11.14 -0.60 6.26
N ASP A 21 -10.72 -0.86 7.50
CA ASP A 21 -9.97 0.13 8.29
C ASP A 21 -8.47 -0.17 8.32
N ASN A 22 -7.99 -1.16 7.55
CA ASN A 22 -6.57 -1.48 7.42
C ASN A 22 -5.77 -0.37 6.72
N PHE A 23 -6.41 0.37 5.83
CA PHE A 23 -5.81 1.46 5.07
C PHE A 23 -6.79 2.61 4.97
N SER A 24 -6.28 3.84 4.96
CA SER A 24 -7.08 5.03 4.68
C SER A 24 -7.61 4.99 3.25
N TYR A 25 -8.53 5.91 2.92
CA TYR A 25 -8.99 6.05 1.54
C TYR A 25 -7.85 6.47 0.60
N GLY A 26 -6.96 7.35 1.07
CA GLY A 26 -5.76 7.76 0.35
C GLY A 26 -4.81 6.58 0.15
N GLY A 27 -4.56 5.81 1.22
CA GLY A 27 -3.71 4.62 1.18
C GLY A 27 -4.22 3.57 0.19
N LYS A 28 -5.52 3.26 0.21
CA LYS A 28 -6.13 2.35 -0.79
C LYS A 28 -5.96 2.86 -2.21
N LYS A 29 -6.09 4.16 -2.43
CA LYS A 29 -5.97 4.74 -3.76
C LYS A 29 -4.53 4.64 -4.28
N ALA A 30 -3.55 5.04 -3.46
CA ALA A 30 -2.14 4.97 -3.81
C ALA A 30 -1.71 3.52 -4.08
N LEU A 31 -2.18 2.59 -3.25
CA LEU A 31 -1.92 1.16 -3.42
C LEU A 31 -2.55 0.58 -4.70
N PHE A 32 -3.79 0.97 -5.01
CA PHE A 32 -4.45 0.54 -6.25
C PHE A 32 -3.69 1.05 -7.49
N GLU A 33 -3.29 2.31 -7.50
CA GLU A 33 -2.51 2.90 -8.59
C GLU A 33 -1.13 2.24 -8.74
N TYR A 34 -0.45 1.95 -7.63
CA TYR A 34 0.82 1.21 -7.62
C TYR A 34 0.68 -0.19 -8.20
N LEU A 35 -0.33 -0.96 -7.79
CA LEU A 35 -0.53 -2.33 -8.27
C LEU A 35 -0.88 -2.36 -9.77
N GLU A 36 -1.73 -1.46 -10.26
CA GLU A 36 -2.06 -1.36 -11.69
C GLU A 36 -0.81 -1.00 -12.53
N GLN A 37 0.02 -0.06 -12.05
CA GLN A 37 1.28 0.28 -12.70
C GLN A 37 2.23 -0.92 -12.75
N TYR A 38 2.37 -1.65 -11.63
CA TYR A 38 3.23 -2.82 -11.55
C TYR A 38 2.77 -3.94 -12.50
N GLU A 39 1.45 -4.20 -12.60
CA GLU A 39 0.88 -5.12 -13.58
C GLU A 39 1.25 -4.74 -15.01
N GLU A 40 1.09 -3.45 -15.37
CA GLU A 40 1.38 -2.93 -16.70
C GLU A 40 2.87 -3.06 -17.05
N GLU A 41 3.76 -2.68 -16.12
CA GLU A 41 5.21 -2.73 -16.31
C GLU A 41 5.75 -4.15 -16.41
N CYS A 42 5.22 -5.08 -15.60
CA CYS A 42 5.66 -6.48 -15.59
C CYS A 42 4.94 -7.34 -16.64
N GLY A 43 3.85 -6.85 -17.22
CA GLY A 43 2.97 -7.64 -18.08
C GLY A 43 2.34 -8.83 -17.37
N LEU A 44 2.15 -8.72 -16.05
CA LEU A 44 1.57 -9.75 -15.18
C LEU A 44 0.15 -9.37 -14.77
N GLU A 45 -0.67 -10.38 -14.50
CA GLU A 45 -2.00 -10.20 -13.89
C GLU A 45 -1.87 -10.63 -12.42
N ILE A 46 -2.04 -9.68 -11.50
CA ILE A 46 -2.03 -9.90 -10.06
C ILE A 46 -3.45 -10.29 -9.63
N GLU A 47 -3.55 -11.36 -8.85
CA GLU A 47 -4.82 -11.72 -8.23
C GLU A 47 -5.12 -10.77 -7.07
N LEU A 48 -6.34 -10.21 -7.04
CA LEU A 48 -6.77 -9.36 -5.92
C LEU A 48 -7.03 -10.19 -4.66
N ASP A 49 -5.99 -10.37 -3.86
CA ASP A 49 -6.05 -10.94 -2.50
C ASP A 49 -5.88 -9.84 -1.45
N ILE A 50 -7.00 -9.40 -0.87
CA ILE A 50 -7.03 -8.37 0.18
C ILE A 50 -6.30 -8.83 1.45
N ILE A 51 -6.29 -10.12 1.76
CA ILE A 51 -5.62 -10.64 2.96
C ILE A 51 -4.12 -10.53 2.75
N ALA A 52 -3.61 -10.99 1.61
CA ALA A 52 -2.19 -10.87 1.27
C ALA A 52 -1.75 -9.40 1.26
N ILE A 53 -2.51 -8.53 0.58
CA ILE A 53 -2.24 -7.09 0.54
C ILE A 53 -2.13 -6.48 1.95
N CYS A 54 -3.06 -6.80 2.86
CA CYS A 54 -3.02 -6.28 4.23
C CYS A 54 -1.89 -6.87 5.09
N CYS A 55 -1.28 -7.98 4.67
CA CYS A 55 -0.11 -8.56 5.33
C CYS A 55 1.19 -8.04 4.72
N GLU A 56 1.17 -7.68 3.43
CA GLU A 56 2.33 -7.19 2.68
C GLU A 56 2.54 -5.70 2.84
N TYR A 57 1.48 -4.90 3.03
CA TYR A 57 1.59 -3.44 3.10
C TYR A 57 1.13 -2.88 4.45
N CYS A 58 1.86 -1.88 4.92
CA CYS A 58 1.64 -1.16 6.17
C CYS A 58 1.57 0.34 5.84
N GLU A 59 0.55 1.05 6.34
CA GLU A 59 0.39 2.50 6.15
C GLU A 59 0.82 3.26 7.40
N TYR A 60 1.54 4.36 7.19
CA TYR A 60 2.03 5.26 8.23
C TYR A 60 1.62 6.70 7.93
N GLU A 61 1.12 7.41 8.94
CA GLU A 61 0.74 8.83 8.84
C GLU A 61 1.96 9.73 8.63
N ASN A 62 3.13 9.32 9.10
CA ASN A 62 4.40 10.05 8.95
C ASN A 62 5.60 9.19 9.38
N LEU A 63 6.82 9.70 9.13
CA LEU A 63 8.07 9.07 9.53
C LEU A 63 8.13 8.74 11.04
N ALA A 64 7.61 9.62 11.90
CA ALA A 64 7.67 9.40 13.35
C ALA A 64 6.77 8.25 13.81
N GLU A 65 5.71 7.91 13.06
CA GLU A 65 4.93 6.70 13.31
C GLU A 65 5.70 5.46 12.87
N PHE A 66 6.27 5.46 11.67
CA PHE A 66 7.10 4.38 11.15
C PHE A 66 8.26 4.01 12.09
N GLN A 67 8.97 5.02 12.62
CA GLN A 67 10.10 4.81 13.54
C GLN A 67 9.71 4.09 14.84
N LYS A 68 8.43 4.09 15.25
CA LYS A 68 7.96 3.36 16.44
C LYS A 68 7.97 1.84 16.23
N ASP A 69 7.78 1.41 14.99
CA ASP A 69 7.70 -0.01 14.62
C ASP A 69 9.07 -0.59 14.24
N TYR A 70 9.96 0.23 13.66
CA TYR A 70 11.27 -0.21 13.14
C TYR A 70 12.45 0.34 13.95
N THR A 71 12.92 1.54 13.63
CA THR A 71 14.05 2.22 14.31
C THR A 71 14.02 3.71 13.99
N ASP A 72 14.61 4.52 14.86
CA ASP A 72 14.82 5.95 14.64
C ASP A 72 16.05 6.25 13.78
N ASP A 73 16.77 5.24 13.28
CA ASP A 73 17.91 5.42 12.36
C ASP A 73 17.49 5.99 10.99
N TYR A 74 16.29 5.66 10.50
CA TYR A 74 15.73 6.25 9.27
C TYR A 74 15.38 7.72 9.53
N GLN A 75 16.11 8.66 8.93
CA GLN A 75 15.91 10.11 9.12
C GLN A 75 14.98 10.72 8.08
N THR A 76 14.85 10.09 6.91
CA THR A 76 13.98 10.56 5.84
C THR A 76 13.21 9.41 5.19
N ILE A 77 12.20 9.75 4.38
CA ILE A 77 11.46 8.74 3.61
C ILE A 77 12.38 8.09 2.58
N GLU A 78 13.32 8.84 2.00
CA GLU A 78 14.32 8.31 1.07
C GLU A 78 15.25 7.28 1.73
N ASP A 79 15.51 7.37 3.03
CA ASP A 79 16.25 6.32 3.74
C ASP A 79 15.49 4.99 3.69
N ILE A 80 14.16 5.03 3.84
CA ILE A 80 13.27 3.85 3.81
C ILE A 80 13.21 3.25 2.40
N GLU A 81 13.19 4.10 1.36
CA GLU A 81 13.18 3.69 -0.05
C GLU A 81 14.41 2.85 -0.46
N ASN A 82 15.51 2.92 0.29
CA ASN A 82 16.69 2.07 0.03
C ASN A 82 16.49 0.62 0.48
N ASP A 83 15.59 0.38 1.43
CA ASP A 83 15.42 -0.92 2.08
C ASP A 83 14.09 -1.60 1.69
N THR A 84 13.07 -0.83 1.32
CA THR A 84 11.78 -1.35 0.89
C THR A 84 11.10 -0.48 -0.17
N ILE A 85 9.98 -0.98 -0.69
CA ILE A 85 9.06 -0.21 -1.53
C ILE A 85 8.33 0.81 -0.66
N VAL A 86 8.36 2.07 -1.06
CA VAL A 86 7.54 3.14 -0.48
C VAL A 86 6.52 3.61 -1.51
N ILE A 87 5.26 3.66 -1.10
CA ILE A 87 4.14 4.17 -1.90
C ILE A 87 3.66 5.46 -1.23
N ARG A 88 3.97 6.61 -1.83
CA ARG A 88 3.59 7.92 -1.28
C ARG A 88 2.09 8.15 -1.41
N ILE A 89 1.47 8.59 -0.32
CA ILE A 89 0.05 9.01 -0.30
C ILE A 89 -0.01 10.53 -0.42
N ASP A 90 0.81 11.24 0.37
CA ASP A 90 1.02 12.68 0.30
C ASP A 90 2.46 13.06 0.75
N ASP A 91 2.65 14.31 1.16
CA ASP A 91 3.94 14.84 1.59
C ASP A 91 4.46 14.18 2.88
N GLU A 92 3.58 13.66 3.74
CA GLU A 92 3.92 13.08 5.04
C GLU A 92 3.63 11.59 5.11
N SER A 93 2.48 11.14 4.59
CA SER A 93 1.97 9.78 4.73
C SER A 93 2.36 8.87 3.55
N PHE A 94 2.57 7.59 3.86
CA PHE A 94 3.04 6.60 2.90
C PHE A 94 2.67 5.18 3.33
N LEU A 95 2.67 4.25 2.37
CA LEU A 95 2.72 2.82 2.66
C LEU A 95 4.13 2.29 2.42
N ILE A 96 4.46 1.20 3.11
CA ILE A 96 5.63 0.38 2.80
C ILE A 96 5.21 -1.05 2.50
N ALA A 97 6.04 -1.78 1.76
CA ALA A 97 6.02 -3.24 1.83
C ALA A 97 6.69 -3.66 3.16
N CYS A 98 5.97 -4.33 4.06
CA CYS A 98 6.47 -4.70 5.38
C CYS A 98 7.51 -5.84 5.25
N PHE A 99 8.57 -5.81 6.07
CA PHE A 99 9.71 -6.74 6.02
C PHE A 99 10.23 -7.12 7.41
#